data_AF-A0A921HA24-F1
#
_entry.id   AF-A0A921HA24-F1
#
_cell.length_a   1.000
_cell.length_b   1.000
_cell.length_c   1.000
_cell.angle_alpha   90.00
_cell.angle_beta   90.00
_cell.angle_gamma   90.00
#
_symmetry.space_group_name_H-M   'P 1'
#
loop_
_entity.id
_entity.type
_entity.pdbx_description
1 polymer ?
#
loop_
_entity_poly.entity_id
_entity_poly.type
_entity_poly.pdbx_seq_one_letter_code
_entity_poly.pdbx_strand_id
1 'polypeptide(L)'
;MSKNEIILRNPKQGALVKANKQSQTFLTLLQQSDEQRLIDILKSINFEDTTRLISSLEHIEWTAQFIEKYAEYWNCSSFSQNKALPWSIALIERFETCWNWEVLSSNQALPWSMELIERFENRWECGVLEFSDYGLSNNEALPWSIALIERFEDRWGWGILSSNEALPWSIDLLEKFKHKWDWWWLVYNKKVRQIFTALSVQGIEEVMDYHIENENL
;
A
#
# COMPACT_ATOMS: atom_id res chain seq x y z
N MET A 1 -24.82 -4.58 -45.60
CA MET A 1 -25.37 -4.87 -44.27
C MET A 1 -24.34 -4.45 -43.24
N SER A 2 -24.68 -3.44 -42.44
CA SER A 2 -23.87 -2.88 -41.36
C SER A 2 -23.75 -3.87 -40.20
N LYS A 3 -22.56 -3.98 -39.60
CA LYS A 3 -22.39 -4.43 -38.22
C LYS A 3 -21.61 -3.35 -37.47
N ASN A 4 -22.38 -2.56 -36.73
CA ASN A 4 -21.90 -1.61 -35.73
C ASN A 4 -21.21 -2.36 -34.59
N GLU A 5 -19.92 -2.12 -34.38
CA GLU A 5 -19.28 -2.38 -33.09
C GLU A 5 -19.38 -1.12 -32.23
N ILE A 6 -20.20 -1.21 -31.18
CA ILE A 6 -20.34 -0.20 -30.15
C ILE A 6 -19.13 -0.34 -29.23
N ILE A 7 -18.11 0.51 -29.43
CA ILE A 7 -17.05 0.71 -28.45
C ILE A 7 -17.70 1.39 -27.23
N LEU A 8 -17.93 0.61 -26.17
CA LEU A 8 -18.30 1.12 -24.86
C LEU A 8 -17.12 1.94 -24.31
N ARG A 9 -17.03 3.22 -24.67
CA ARG A 9 -16.17 4.19 -23.98
C ARG A 9 -16.63 4.24 -22.53
N ASN A 10 -15.81 3.69 -21.63
CA ASN A 10 -16.04 3.79 -20.20
C ASN A 10 -16.05 5.28 -19.80
N PRO A 11 -17.20 5.87 -19.42
CA PRO A 11 -17.31 7.30 -19.16
C PRO A 11 -16.38 7.76 -18.03
N LYS A 12 -16.05 6.83 -17.11
CA LYS A 12 -15.14 7.09 -15.99
C LYS A 12 -13.70 7.33 -16.45
N GLN A 13 -13.20 6.62 -17.46
CA GLN A 13 -11.84 6.87 -17.98
C GLN A 13 -11.75 8.19 -18.74
N GLY A 14 -12.78 8.56 -19.50
CA GLY A 14 -12.84 9.87 -20.16
C GLY A 14 -12.98 11.04 -19.18
N ALA A 15 -13.72 10.85 -18.09
CA ALA A 15 -13.84 11.83 -17.01
C ALA A 15 -12.54 11.93 -16.18
N LEU A 16 -11.87 10.81 -15.89
CA LEU A 16 -10.57 10.77 -15.21
C LEU A 16 -9.49 11.46 -16.04
N VAL A 17 -9.42 11.24 -17.36
CA VAL A 17 -8.45 11.92 -18.23
C VAL A 17 -8.76 13.42 -18.38
N LYS A 18 -10.04 13.82 -18.40
CA LYS A 18 -10.44 15.25 -18.41
C LYS A 18 -10.19 15.94 -17.07
N ALA A 19 -10.47 15.27 -15.96
CA ALA A 19 -10.14 15.75 -14.62
C ALA A 19 -8.62 15.88 -14.46
N ASN A 20 -7.85 14.88 -14.89
CA ASN A 20 -6.39 14.92 -14.89
C ASN A 20 -5.83 16.08 -15.75
N LYS A 21 -6.47 16.40 -16.88
CA LYS A 21 -6.10 17.58 -17.69
C LYS A 21 -6.55 18.93 -17.09
N GLN A 22 -7.58 18.94 -16.23
CA GLN A 22 -8.01 20.11 -15.45
C GLN A 22 -7.23 20.28 -14.14
N SER A 23 -6.74 19.20 -13.55
CA SER A 23 -5.92 19.16 -12.34
C SER A 23 -4.50 19.67 -12.59
N GLN A 24 -3.92 19.35 -13.76
CA GLN A 24 -2.68 19.97 -14.26
C GLN A 24 -2.73 21.51 -14.25
N THR A 25 -3.93 22.09 -14.34
CA THR A 25 -4.10 23.54 -14.44
C THR A 25 -4.07 24.25 -13.08
N PHE A 26 -4.52 23.67 -11.97
CA PHE A 26 -4.82 24.46 -10.77
C PHE A 26 -3.57 25.04 -10.08
N LEU A 27 -2.50 24.27 -9.87
CA LEU A 27 -1.24 24.83 -9.33
C LEU A 27 -0.55 25.78 -10.32
N THR A 28 -0.68 25.54 -11.63
CA THR A 28 -0.18 26.51 -12.64
C THR A 28 -1.04 27.77 -12.74
N LEU A 29 -2.28 27.74 -12.24
CA LEU A 29 -3.25 28.84 -12.28
C LEU A 29 -3.32 29.63 -10.97
N LEU A 30 -2.80 29.10 -9.85
CA LEU A 30 -2.66 29.88 -8.63
C LEU A 30 -1.76 31.07 -8.93
N GLN A 31 -2.28 32.28 -8.68
CA GLN A 31 -1.41 33.44 -8.65
C GLN A 31 -0.39 33.25 -7.52
N GLN A 32 0.82 33.78 -7.69
CA GLN A 32 1.88 33.71 -6.67
C GLN A 32 1.40 34.22 -5.29
N SER A 33 0.41 35.12 -5.26
CA SER A 33 -0.25 35.61 -4.04
C SER A 33 -1.10 34.56 -3.32
N ASP A 34 -1.76 33.66 -4.04
CA ASP A 34 -2.64 32.65 -3.46
C ASP A 34 -1.84 31.45 -2.93
N GLU A 35 -0.76 31.09 -3.62
CA GLU A 35 0.25 30.16 -3.11
C GLU A 35 0.81 30.65 -1.77
N GLN A 36 1.22 31.92 -1.68
CA GLN A 36 1.75 32.47 -0.45
C GLN A 36 0.72 32.48 0.69
N ARG A 37 -0.54 32.83 0.41
CA ARG A 37 -1.62 32.78 1.41
C ARG A 37 -1.90 31.37 1.92
N LEU A 38 -1.91 30.38 1.03
CA LEU A 38 -2.05 28.97 1.42
C LEU A 38 -0.91 28.56 2.37
N ILE A 39 0.33 28.91 2.01
CA ILE A 39 1.49 28.63 2.86
C ILE A 39 1.41 29.34 4.20
N ASP A 40 0.98 30.60 4.24
CA ASP A 40 0.82 31.36 5.49
C ASP A 40 -0.27 30.73 6.39
N ILE A 41 -1.35 30.21 5.80
CA ILE A 41 -2.37 29.44 6.52
C ILE A 41 -1.77 28.14 7.05
N LEU A 42 -1.07 27.36 6.22
CA LEU A 42 -0.46 26.10 6.62
C LEU A 42 0.55 26.28 7.77
N LYS A 43 1.27 27.40 7.80
CA LYS A 43 2.18 27.79 8.89
C LYS A 43 1.47 28.17 10.20
N SER A 44 0.21 28.61 10.11
CA SER A 44 -0.55 29.11 11.26
C SER A 44 -1.33 28.03 12.03
N ILE A 45 -1.45 26.84 11.45
CA ILE A 45 -2.22 25.72 12.01
C ILE A 45 -1.28 24.60 12.49
N ASN A 46 -1.78 23.74 13.39
CA ASN A 46 -1.00 22.59 13.87
C ASN A 46 -0.88 21.49 12.79
N PHE A 47 0.06 20.56 12.97
CA PHE A 47 0.35 19.52 11.97
C PHE A 47 -0.83 18.60 11.64
N GLU A 48 -1.72 18.34 12.59
CA GLU A 48 -2.89 17.50 12.36
C GLU A 48 -3.89 18.21 11.42
N ASP A 49 -4.12 19.50 11.66
CA ASP A 49 -4.95 20.34 10.82
C ASP A 49 -4.32 20.61 9.46
N THR A 50 -2.98 20.77 9.38
CA THR A 50 -2.25 20.80 8.10
C THR A 50 -2.50 19.52 7.32
N THR A 51 -2.43 18.35 7.97
CA THR A 51 -2.65 17.05 7.34
C THR A 51 -4.07 16.92 6.83
N ARG A 52 -5.08 17.31 7.63
CA ARG A 52 -6.49 17.33 7.24
C ARG A 52 -6.75 18.26 6.06
N LEU A 53 -6.19 19.47 6.09
CA LEU A 53 -6.36 20.45 5.03
C LEU A 53 -5.71 19.98 3.72
N ILE A 54 -4.46 19.51 3.76
CA ILE A 54 -3.78 19.01 2.56
C ILE A 54 -4.50 17.79 1.99
N SER A 55 -5.01 16.90 2.85
CA SER A 55 -5.78 15.73 2.42
C SER A 55 -7.14 16.09 1.82
N SER A 56 -7.79 17.17 2.29
CA SER A 56 -9.09 17.61 1.76
C SER A 56 -8.98 18.37 0.45
N LEU A 57 -7.78 18.86 0.12
CA LEU A 57 -7.47 19.54 -1.13
C LEU A 57 -7.21 18.54 -2.26
N GLU A 58 -8.14 17.59 -2.46
CA GLU A 58 -8.06 16.53 -3.49
C GLU A 58 -8.04 17.08 -4.92
N HIS A 59 -8.44 18.34 -5.10
CA HIS A 59 -8.42 19.05 -6.39
C HIS A 59 -7.07 19.71 -6.68
N ILE A 60 -6.17 19.74 -5.70
CA ILE A 60 -4.81 20.26 -5.86
C ILE A 60 -3.89 19.09 -6.18
N GLU A 61 -3.29 19.12 -7.35
CA GLU A 61 -2.11 18.28 -7.62
C GLU A 61 -0.91 18.88 -6.91
N TRP A 62 -0.59 18.41 -5.71
CA TRP A 62 0.70 18.74 -5.11
C TRP A 62 1.80 18.25 -6.05
N THR A 63 2.65 19.14 -6.56
CA THR A 63 3.79 18.73 -7.39
C THR A 63 4.99 18.47 -6.50
N ALA A 64 5.88 17.55 -6.91
CA ALA A 64 7.15 17.35 -6.20
C ALA A 64 7.91 18.67 -6.00
N GLN A 65 7.90 19.55 -7.00
CA GLN A 65 8.50 20.89 -6.95
C GLN A 65 7.89 21.78 -5.86
N PHE A 66 6.57 21.75 -5.68
CA PHE A 66 5.90 22.50 -4.62
C PHE A 66 6.29 21.95 -3.24
N ILE A 67 6.27 20.63 -3.08
CA ILE A 67 6.68 19.98 -1.82
C ILE A 67 8.13 20.32 -1.48
N GLU A 68 9.01 20.26 -2.48
CA GLU A 68 10.42 20.62 -2.34
C GLU A 68 10.64 22.09 -1.98
N LYS A 69 9.94 23.00 -2.66
CA LYS A 69 10.06 24.46 -2.44
C LYS A 69 9.76 24.84 -0.99
N TYR A 70 8.84 24.12 -0.36
CA TYR A 70 8.38 24.44 0.99
C TYR A 70 8.84 23.47 2.06
N ALA A 71 9.64 22.47 1.72
CA ALA A 71 10.11 21.36 2.56
C ALA A 71 10.39 21.69 4.04
N GLU A 72 11.00 22.85 4.31
CA GLU A 72 11.35 23.30 5.66
C GLU A 72 10.14 23.54 6.59
N TYR A 73 8.94 23.68 6.01
CA TYR A 73 7.67 23.87 6.73
C TYR A 73 6.85 22.58 6.83
N TRP A 74 7.36 21.46 6.34
CA TRP A 74 6.64 20.18 6.31
C TRP A 74 7.06 19.35 7.51
N ASN A 75 6.08 18.81 8.22
CA ASN A 75 6.34 17.67 9.09
C ASN A 75 6.01 16.39 8.32
N CYS A 76 7.00 15.87 7.58
CA CYS A 76 6.78 14.70 6.71
C CYS A 76 6.34 13.46 7.50
N SER A 77 6.71 13.35 8.78
CA SER A 77 6.25 12.24 9.63
C SER A 77 4.72 12.18 9.70
N SER A 78 4.05 13.33 9.86
CA SER A 78 2.58 13.46 9.89
C SER A 78 1.92 13.18 8.53
N PHE A 79 2.65 13.36 7.43
CA PHE A 79 2.17 13.12 6.08
C PHE A 79 2.38 11.68 5.59
N SER A 80 3.08 10.82 6.34
CA SER A 80 3.40 9.46 5.90
C SER A 80 2.15 8.62 5.57
N GLN A 81 0.99 8.91 6.18
CA GLN A 81 -0.29 8.26 5.88
C GLN A 81 -1.12 8.95 4.77
N ASN A 82 -0.67 10.11 4.28
CA ASN A 82 -1.46 10.93 3.37
C ASN A 82 -1.62 10.22 2.02
N LYS A 83 -2.85 10.03 1.56
CA LYS A 83 -3.17 9.35 0.30
C LYS A 83 -3.24 10.27 -0.92
N ALA A 84 -3.27 11.58 -0.70
CA ALA A 84 -3.39 12.62 -1.73
C ALA A 84 -2.03 13.18 -2.18
N LEU A 85 -0.93 12.80 -1.53
CA LEU A 85 0.40 13.21 -1.97
C LEU A 85 0.79 12.54 -3.31
N PRO A 86 1.61 13.23 -4.14
CA PRO A 86 2.13 12.75 -5.41
C PRO A 86 3.27 11.77 -5.17
N TRP A 87 2.96 10.64 -4.53
CA TRP A 87 3.97 9.67 -4.15
C TRP A 87 4.78 9.22 -5.36
N SER A 88 6.09 9.34 -5.23
CA SER A 88 7.07 8.90 -6.21
C SER A 88 8.30 8.42 -5.46
N ILE A 89 9.10 7.55 -6.09
CA ILE A 89 10.36 7.09 -5.50
C ILE A 89 11.26 8.29 -5.18
N ALA A 90 11.33 9.29 -6.07
CA ALA A 90 12.10 10.52 -5.86
C ALA A 90 11.62 11.33 -4.65
N LEU A 91 10.31 11.46 -4.44
CA LEU A 91 9.76 12.13 -3.26
C LEU A 91 10.11 11.38 -1.97
N ILE A 92 10.01 10.05 -1.97
CA ILE A 92 10.33 9.22 -0.82
C ILE A 92 11.83 9.35 -0.48
N GLU A 93 12.70 9.28 -1.48
CA GLU A 93 14.15 9.42 -1.35
C GLU A 93 14.54 10.81 -0.81
N ARG A 94 13.94 11.87 -1.34
CA ARG A 94 14.27 13.25 -0.96
C ARG A 94 14.04 13.53 0.53
N PHE A 95 13.00 12.93 1.09
CA PHE A 95 12.59 13.12 2.48
C PHE A 95 12.76 11.86 3.32
N GLU A 96 13.68 10.98 2.90
CA GLU A 96 13.90 9.66 3.48
C GLU A 96 14.06 9.68 5.02
N THR A 97 14.75 10.67 5.57
CA THR A 97 14.97 10.80 7.03
C THR A 97 13.79 11.43 7.78
N CYS A 98 12.81 12.00 7.06
CA CYS A 98 11.68 12.73 7.61
C CYS A 98 10.41 11.88 7.69
N TRP A 99 10.30 10.83 6.87
CA TRP A 99 9.14 9.92 6.88
C TRP A 99 9.10 9.05 8.13
N ASN A 100 7.88 8.82 8.62
CA ASN A 100 7.60 7.74 9.56
C ASN A 100 7.44 6.45 8.75
N TRP A 101 8.46 5.59 8.76
CA TRP A 101 8.50 4.39 7.94
C TRP A 101 7.54 3.30 8.37
N GLU A 102 7.17 3.23 9.65
CA GLU A 102 6.12 2.33 10.14
C GLU A 102 4.78 2.67 9.45
N VAL A 103 4.41 3.96 9.48
CA VAL A 103 3.18 4.44 8.85
C VAL A 103 3.26 4.36 7.32
N LEU A 104 4.42 4.69 6.74
CA LEU A 104 4.66 4.64 5.30
C LEU A 104 4.52 3.20 4.76
N SER A 105 4.99 2.20 5.52
CA SER A 105 4.89 0.78 5.16
C SER A 105 3.44 0.31 4.99
N SER A 106 2.50 0.89 5.73
CA SER A 106 1.06 0.61 5.59
C SER A 106 0.35 1.47 4.54
N ASN A 107 1.04 2.45 3.95
CA ASN A 107 0.38 3.39 3.05
C ASN A 107 0.14 2.75 1.68
N GLN A 108 -1.10 2.33 1.45
CA GLN A 108 -1.54 1.73 0.17
C GLN A 108 -1.52 2.71 -1.01
N ALA A 109 -1.34 4.03 -0.78
CA ALA A 109 -1.27 5.03 -1.84
C ALA A 109 0.14 5.21 -2.43
N LEU A 110 1.17 4.56 -1.88
CA LEU A 110 2.49 4.59 -2.48
C LEU A 110 2.51 3.87 -3.83
N PRO A 111 3.42 4.23 -4.75
CA PRO A 111 3.64 3.52 -6.00
C PRO A 111 4.42 2.22 -5.75
N TRP A 112 3.81 1.28 -5.03
CA TRP A 112 4.41 0.00 -4.68
C TRP A 112 4.86 -0.74 -5.94
N SER A 113 6.14 -1.09 -5.94
CA SER A 113 6.83 -1.81 -7.00
C SER A 113 8.01 -2.53 -6.38
N MET A 114 8.54 -3.56 -7.06
CA MET A 114 9.77 -4.20 -6.61
C MET A 114 10.91 -3.19 -6.50
N GLU A 115 11.03 -2.25 -7.45
CA GLU A 115 12.04 -1.17 -7.39
C GLU A 115 11.94 -0.34 -6.09
N LEU A 116 10.73 0.10 -5.73
CA LEU A 116 10.52 0.87 -4.49
C LEU A 116 10.87 0.04 -3.24
N ILE A 117 10.48 -1.23 -3.22
CA ILE A 117 10.73 -2.13 -2.09
C ILE A 117 12.23 -2.37 -1.91
N GLU A 118 12.93 -2.68 -3.00
CA GLU A 118 14.37 -2.97 -3.00
C GLU A 118 15.19 -1.74 -2.64
N ARG A 119 14.82 -0.56 -3.15
CA ARG A 119 15.55 0.68 -2.90
C ARG A 119 15.60 1.07 -1.42
N PHE A 120 14.53 0.81 -0.68
CA PHE A 120 14.42 1.14 0.74
C PHE A 120 14.26 -0.09 1.63
N GLU A 121 14.84 -1.22 1.21
CA GLU A 121 14.67 -2.53 1.84
C GLU A 121 14.85 -2.50 3.38
N ASN A 122 15.89 -1.80 3.86
CA ASN A 122 16.22 -1.72 5.29
C ASN A 122 15.35 -0.73 6.09
N ARG A 123 14.46 -0.01 5.43
CA ARG A 123 13.60 1.01 6.05
C ARG A 123 12.17 0.54 6.23
N TRP A 124 11.72 -0.42 5.41
CA TRP A 124 10.36 -0.93 5.50
C TRP A 124 10.12 -1.74 6.77
N GLU A 125 9.08 -1.38 7.50
CA GLU A 125 8.61 -2.15 8.64
C GLU A 125 7.67 -3.25 8.13
N CYS A 126 8.02 -4.50 8.40
CA CYS A 126 7.29 -5.64 7.84
C CYS A 126 6.14 -6.14 8.75
N GLY A 127 6.01 -5.62 9.97
CA GLY A 127 4.90 -5.97 10.89
C GLY A 127 5.23 -7.09 11.88
N VAL A 128 6.50 -7.22 12.34
CA VAL A 128 6.92 -8.22 13.34
C VAL A 128 6.43 -7.89 14.75
N LEU A 129 6.04 -6.64 15.01
CA LEU A 129 5.62 -6.22 16.34
C LEU A 129 4.21 -6.75 16.63
N GLU A 130 4.08 -7.63 17.62
CA GLU A 130 2.85 -8.32 18.05
C GLU A 130 1.64 -7.41 18.35
N PHE A 131 1.82 -6.09 18.35
CA PHE A 131 0.79 -5.09 18.67
C PHE A 131 0.69 -3.95 17.66
N SER A 132 1.35 -4.03 16.50
CA SER A 132 1.24 -3.01 15.45
C SER A 132 0.43 -3.54 14.28
N ASP A 133 -0.70 -2.88 13.99
CA ASP A 133 -1.46 -3.07 12.74
C ASP A 133 -0.72 -2.45 11.53
N TYR A 134 0.44 -1.82 11.78
CA TYR A 134 1.26 -1.16 10.76
C TYR A 134 2.38 -2.07 10.26
N GLY A 135 2.63 -2.00 8.95
CA GLY A 135 3.70 -2.71 8.28
C GLY A 135 3.29 -3.30 6.94
N LEU A 136 4.30 -3.77 6.20
CA LEU A 136 4.13 -4.38 4.90
C LEU A 136 3.25 -5.65 4.96
N SER A 137 3.28 -6.45 6.03
CA SER A 137 2.45 -7.67 6.15
C SER A 137 0.94 -7.42 5.99
N ASN A 138 0.44 -6.26 6.40
CA ASN A 138 -0.99 -5.91 6.29
C ASN A 138 -1.31 -5.08 5.03
N ASN A 139 -0.30 -4.83 4.18
CA ASN A 139 -0.46 -3.93 3.05
C ASN A 139 -0.97 -4.69 1.80
N GLU A 140 -2.24 -4.47 1.48
CA GLU A 140 -2.90 -5.10 0.33
C GLU A 140 -2.44 -4.55 -1.04
N ALA A 141 -1.76 -3.40 -1.07
CA ALA A 141 -1.32 -2.75 -2.30
C ALA A 141 0.07 -3.20 -2.78
N LEU A 142 0.75 -4.08 -2.04
CA LEU A 142 2.06 -4.58 -2.45
C LEU A 142 1.97 -5.46 -3.70
N PRO A 143 3.03 -5.51 -4.52
CA PRO A 143 3.15 -6.43 -5.64
C PRO A 143 3.45 -7.86 -5.14
N TRP A 144 2.49 -8.45 -4.42
CA TRP A 144 2.66 -9.74 -3.79
C TRP A 144 3.04 -10.83 -4.80
N SER A 145 4.11 -11.55 -4.46
CA SER A 145 4.60 -12.69 -5.21
C SER A 145 5.32 -13.64 -4.24
N ILE A 146 5.46 -14.91 -4.62
CA ILE A 146 6.25 -15.86 -3.84
C ILE A 146 7.68 -15.32 -3.63
N ALA A 147 8.28 -14.74 -4.67
CA ALA A 147 9.62 -14.16 -4.59
C ALA A 147 9.72 -13.00 -3.58
N LEU A 148 8.69 -12.14 -3.48
CA LEU A 148 8.65 -11.09 -2.47
C LEU A 148 8.54 -11.68 -1.05
N ILE A 149 7.72 -12.72 -0.88
CA ILE A 149 7.56 -13.39 0.42
C ILE A 149 8.89 -14.05 0.85
N GLU A 150 9.56 -14.77 -0.06
CA GLU A 150 10.88 -15.38 0.19
C GLU A 150 11.94 -14.33 0.55
N ARG A 151 11.95 -13.18 -0.12
CA ARG A 151 12.99 -12.17 0.08
C ARG A 151 13.02 -11.63 1.52
N PHE A 152 11.86 -11.48 2.14
CA PHE A 152 11.70 -10.92 3.47
C PHE A 152 11.21 -11.97 4.47
N GLU A 153 11.47 -13.26 4.20
CA GLU A 153 10.90 -14.40 4.92
C GLU A 153 11.02 -14.29 6.45
N ASP A 154 12.15 -13.80 6.95
CA ASP A 154 12.43 -13.67 8.39
C ASP A 154 11.97 -12.33 8.99
N ARG A 155 11.49 -11.41 8.14
CA ARG A 155 10.99 -10.09 8.55
C ARG A 155 9.48 -10.02 8.55
N TRP A 156 8.78 -10.95 7.93
CA TRP A 156 7.33 -10.91 7.90
C TRP A 156 6.72 -11.19 9.27
N GLY A 157 5.70 -10.40 9.64
CA GLY A 157 4.73 -10.80 10.65
C GLY A 157 3.82 -11.87 10.08
N TRP A 158 4.15 -13.16 10.29
CA TRP A 158 3.45 -14.28 9.65
C TRP A 158 2.00 -14.44 10.11
N GLY A 159 1.66 -14.07 11.35
CA GLY A 159 0.27 -14.03 11.81
C GLY A 159 -0.57 -13.03 11.02
N ILE A 160 -0.02 -11.84 10.74
CA ILE A 160 -0.67 -10.81 9.92
C ILE A 160 -0.73 -11.24 8.45
N LEU A 161 0.35 -11.83 7.90
CA LEU A 161 0.30 -12.34 6.52
C LEU A 161 -0.76 -13.43 6.34
N SER A 162 -0.93 -14.32 7.32
CA SER A 162 -1.95 -15.38 7.27
C SER A 162 -3.38 -14.84 7.09
N SER A 163 -3.67 -13.67 7.66
CA SER A 163 -5.00 -13.03 7.53
C SER A 163 -5.13 -12.14 6.29
N ASN A 164 -4.03 -11.82 5.61
CA ASN A 164 -4.02 -10.92 4.47
C ASN A 164 -4.60 -11.59 3.21
N GLU A 165 -5.77 -11.10 2.76
CA GLU A 165 -6.47 -11.62 1.59
C GLU A 165 -5.82 -11.17 0.26
N ALA A 166 -4.87 -10.24 0.25
CA ALA A 166 -4.21 -9.77 -0.98
C ALA A 166 -3.09 -10.71 -1.47
N LEU A 167 -2.61 -11.64 -0.64
CA LEU A 167 -1.59 -12.61 -1.06
C LEU A 167 -2.08 -13.49 -2.23
N PRO A 168 -1.16 -13.97 -3.09
CA PRO A 168 -1.45 -14.90 -4.17
C PRO A 168 -1.60 -16.32 -3.62
N TRP A 169 -2.61 -16.52 -2.77
CA TRP A 169 -2.89 -17.82 -2.14
C TRP A 169 -3.02 -18.92 -3.18
N SER A 170 -2.25 -19.98 -2.97
CA SER A 170 -2.21 -21.21 -3.76
C SER A 170 -1.73 -22.34 -2.85
N ILE A 171 -1.95 -23.59 -3.26
CA ILE A 171 -1.43 -24.76 -2.54
C ILE A 171 0.10 -24.67 -2.47
N ASP A 172 0.75 -24.36 -3.59
CA ASP A 172 2.21 -24.17 -3.64
C ASP A 172 2.72 -23.14 -2.61
N LEU A 173 2.03 -22.00 -2.46
CA LEU A 173 2.40 -20.99 -1.46
C LEU A 173 2.21 -21.51 -0.02
N LEU A 174 1.10 -22.22 0.23
CA LEU A 174 0.80 -22.79 1.55
C LEU A 174 1.83 -23.84 1.94
N GLU A 175 2.13 -24.78 1.03
CA GLU A 175 3.11 -25.85 1.26
C GLU A 175 4.52 -25.31 1.48
N LYS A 176 4.93 -24.33 0.66
CA LYS A 176 6.29 -23.75 0.72
C LYS A 176 6.62 -23.13 2.07
N PHE A 177 5.65 -22.48 2.71
CA PHE A 177 5.83 -21.79 3.99
C PHE A 177 4.99 -22.38 5.14
N LYS A 178 4.59 -23.65 5.03
CA LYS A 178 3.66 -24.32 5.96
C LYS A 178 4.01 -24.24 7.45
N HIS A 179 5.30 -24.14 7.78
CA HIS A 179 5.79 -24.03 9.16
C HIS A 179 5.83 -22.60 9.70
N LYS A 180 5.61 -21.60 8.84
CA LYS A 180 5.61 -20.18 9.23
C LYS A 180 4.21 -19.62 9.35
N TRP A 181 3.25 -20.14 8.59
CA TRP A 181 1.87 -19.68 8.66
C TRP A 181 1.25 -19.87 10.05
N ASP A 182 0.54 -18.84 10.51
CA ASP A 182 -0.42 -19.00 11.59
C ASP A 182 -1.70 -19.63 11.04
N TRP A 183 -1.90 -20.92 11.34
CA TRP A 183 -3.04 -21.70 10.88
C TRP A 183 -4.36 -21.25 11.51
N TRP A 184 -4.33 -20.68 12.72
CA TRP A 184 -5.52 -20.13 13.36
C TRP A 184 -6.05 -18.94 12.54
N TRP A 185 -5.18 -18.05 12.06
CA TRP A 185 -5.61 -16.97 11.17
C TRP A 185 -5.98 -17.46 9.76
N LEU A 186 -5.27 -18.46 9.21
CA LEU A 186 -5.56 -19.01 7.87
C LEU A 186 -6.98 -19.58 7.75
N VAL A 187 -7.50 -20.25 8.79
CA VAL A 187 -8.86 -20.80 8.72
C VAL A 187 -9.94 -19.73 8.64
N TYR A 188 -9.65 -18.49 9.01
CA TYR A 188 -10.55 -17.34 8.83
C TYR A 188 -10.32 -16.60 7.50
N ASN A 189 -9.22 -16.85 6.81
CA ASN A 189 -8.91 -16.24 5.51
C ASN A 189 -9.80 -16.83 4.40
N LYS A 190 -10.64 -16.00 3.79
CA LYS A 190 -11.64 -16.46 2.81
C LYS A 190 -11.02 -17.09 1.56
N LYS A 191 -9.89 -16.55 1.08
CA LYS A 191 -9.23 -17.09 -0.12
C LYS A 191 -8.62 -18.47 0.16
N VAL A 192 -8.02 -18.64 1.32
CA VAL A 192 -7.46 -19.93 1.75
C VAL A 192 -8.58 -20.96 1.93
N ARG A 193 -9.69 -20.59 2.58
CA ARG A 193 -10.86 -21.48 2.69
C ARG A 193 -11.40 -21.91 1.33
N GLN A 194 -11.45 -21.00 0.36
CA GLN A 194 -11.90 -21.34 -1.00
C GLN A 194 -11.03 -22.43 -1.63
N ILE A 195 -9.71 -22.37 -1.45
CA ILE A 195 -8.77 -23.41 -1.91
C ILE A 195 -9.14 -24.76 -1.29
N PHE A 196 -9.30 -24.82 0.03
CA PHE A 196 -9.64 -26.08 0.72
C PHE A 196 -11.03 -26.61 0.40
N THR A 197 -12.02 -25.74 0.16
CA THR A 197 -13.36 -26.19 -0.28
C THR A 197 -13.37 -26.72 -1.71
N ALA A 198 -12.40 -26.31 -2.53
CA ALA A 198 -12.24 -26.80 -3.89
C ALA A 198 -11.44 -28.12 -3.94
N LEU A 199 -10.77 -28.49 -2.85
CA LEU A 199 -10.04 -29.75 -2.74
C LEU A 199 -11.00 -30.92 -2.49
N SER A 200 -10.69 -32.05 -3.12
CA SER A 200 -11.34 -33.32 -2.79
C SER A 200 -10.97 -33.74 -1.36
N VAL A 201 -11.80 -34.58 -0.72
CA VAL A 201 -11.58 -35.10 0.65
C VAL A 201 -10.14 -35.62 0.85
N GLN A 202 -9.58 -36.27 -0.18
CA GLN A 202 -8.23 -36.82 -0.13
C GLN A 202 -7.13 -35.74 -0.05
N GLY A 203 -7.33 -34.58 -0.70
CA GLY A 203 -6.40 -33.44 -0.58
C GLY A 203 -6.53 -32.69 0.74
N ILE A 204 -7.64 -32.88 1.47
CA ILE A 204 -7.83 -32.34 2.83
C ILE A 204 -7.16 -33.27 3.85
N GLU A 205 -7.29 -34.60 3.69
CA GLU A 205 -6.66 -35.61 4.55
C GLU A 205 -5.13 -35.53 4.51
N GLU A 206 -4.51 -35.40 3.33
CA GLU A 206 -3.04 -35.26 3.22
C GLU A 206 -2.49 -34.02 3.95
N VAL A 207 -3.24 -32.92 3.96
CA VAL A 207 -2.86 -31.68 4.65
C VAL A 207 -3.05 -31.80 6.17
N MET A 208 -4.12 -32.47 6.61
CA MET A 208 -4.42 -32.68 8.03
C MET A 208 -3.49 -33.72 8.68
N ASP A 209 -3.23 -34.83 8.01
CA ASP A 209 -2.38 -35.92 8.53
C ASP A 209 -0.94 -35.43 8.72
N TYR A 210 -0.42 -34.62 7.79
CA TYR A 210 0.89 -34.01 7.92
C TYR A 210 1.00 -33.08 9.15
N HIS A 211 -0.10 -32.45 9.58
CA HIS A 211 -0.08 -31.56 10.74
C HIS A 211 -0.09 -32.35 12.05
N ILE A 212 -0.90 -33.41 12.12
CA ILE A 212 -0.99 -34.31 13.27
C ILE A 212 0.36 -34.99 13.56
N GLU A 213 1.13 -35.33 12.52
CA GLU A 213 2.44 -35.96 12.68
C GLU A 213 3.52 -35.00 13.23
N ASN A 214 3.37 -33.69 13.03
CA ASN A 214 4.38 -32.70 13.40
C ASN A 214 4.09 -31.92 14.70
N GLU A 215 2.87 -32.00 15.25
CA GLU A 215 2.56 -31.49 16.61
C GLU A 215 2.96 -32.49 17.72
N ASN A 216 3.38 -33.71 17.37
CA ASN A 216 3.74 -34.78 18.31
C ASN A 216 5.26 -35.03 18.47
N LEU A 217 6.11 -34.11 18.00
CA LEU A 217 7.58 -34.12 18.12
C LEU A 217 8.07 -32.85 18.82
#